data_AF-A0A4Z0VAV3-F1
#
_entry.id   AF-A0A4Z0VAV3-F1
#
_cell.length_a   1.000
_cell.length_b   1.000
_cell.length_c   1.000
_cell.angle_alpha   90.00
_cell.angle_beta   90.00
_cell.angle_gamma   90.00
#
_symmetry.space_group_name_H-M   'P 1'
#
loop_
_entity.id
_entity.type
_entity.pdbx_description
1 polymer ?
#
loop_
_entity_poly.entity_id
_entity_poly.type
_entity_poly.pdbx_seq_one_letter_code
_entity_poly.pdbx_strand_id
1 'polypeptide(L)'
;MIESASPEVLGDSDSEDADKVFETSDLSLFELRHRVKSVHTAVYYNVVPGGDSVAVDTTARNVVKTVVYFDELGNYVPRRDERVKRDSQGRIVRWEDRRPNLRRVHGGFLKDTLTYRHVSPNVMQSSGMGDYAITVYDDDHRVVGQYTDPIAAGEQSAVFNLYRSEDKHGNWTERLSVWTTQAPGARPHVSYTLTRRDIKYHNRKP
;
A
#
# COMPACT_ATOMS: atom_id res chain seq x y z
N MET A 1 16.12 67.79 4.07
CA MET A 1 15.21 67.54 2.94
C MET A 1 15.19 66.05 2.68
N ILE A 2 13.99 65.52 2.48
CA ILE A 2 13.60 64.12 2.35
C ILE A 2 13.63 63.73 0.86
N GLU A 3 14.04 62.50 0.56
CA GLU A 3 13.49 61.55 -0.44
C GLU A 3 14.44 60.33 -0.46
N SER A 4 14.16 59.12 0.05
CA SER A 4 13.08 58.12 -0.13
C SER A 4 13.17 57.26 -1.40
N ALA A 5 12.95 55.95 -1.20
CA ALA A 5 12.76 54.82 -2.14
C ALA A 5 14.03 54.07 -2.59
N SER A 6 14.13 52.74 -2.60
CA SER A 6 13.33 51.62 -2.07
C SER A 6 14.24 50.36 -2.17
N PRO A 7 14.02 49.30 -1.36
CA PRO A 7 14.75 48.05 -1.51
C PRO A 7 14.20 47.25 -2.71
N GLU A 8 15.07 46.82 -3.61
CA GLU A 8 14.73 45.76 -4.57
C GLU A 8 14.63 44.44 -3.81
N VAL A 9 13.42 44.07 -3.45
CA VAL A 9 13.02 42.66 -3.31
C VAL A 9 12.29 42.30 -4.60
N LEU A 10 12.67 41.19 -5.23
CA LEU A 10 11.79 40.15 -5.78
C LEU A 10 12.57 39.33 -6.80
N GLY A 11 12.87 38.08 -6.44
CA GLY A 11 13.60 37.14 -7.29
C GLY A 11 13.45 35.72 -6.78
N ASP A 12 12.21 35.25 -6.80
CA ASP A 12 11.83 33.85 -7.05
C ASP A 12 12.26 32.77 -6.02
N SER A 13 11.52 32.70 -4.91
CA SER A 13 11.58 31.58 -3.95
C SER A 13 10.52 30.50 -4.21
N ASP A 14 9.87 30.48 -5.38
CA ASP A 14 8.75 29.55 -5.65
C ASP A 14 9.18 28.19 -6.23
N SER A 15 10.49 27.94 -6.40
CA SER A 15 10.98 26.68 -6.98
C SER A 15 11.55 25.66 -5.98
N GLU A 16 11.90 26.03 -4.75
CA GLU A 16 12.53 25.08 -3.80
C GLU A 16 11.52 24.18 -3.05
N ASP A 17 10.26 24.59 -2.92
CA ASP A 17 9.23 23.75 -2.27
C ASP A 17 8.58 22.76 -3.25
N ALA A 18 8.89 22.85 -4.54
CA ALA A 18 8.34 21.97 -5.56
C ALA A 18 8.91 20.53 -5.52
N ASP A 19 10.05 20.31 -4.86
CA ASP A 19 10.73 19.01 -4.83
C ASP A 19 10.73 18.33 -3.45
N LYS A 20 10.10 18.93 -2.44
CA LYS A 20 9.97 18.26 -1.15
C LYS A 20 9.00 17.08 -1.28
N VAL A 21 9.54 15.88 -1.03
CA VAL A 21 8.77 14.65 -0.89
C VAL A 21 7.70 14.87 0.19
N PHE A 22 6.44 14.66 -0.17
CA PHE A 22 5.32 14.74 0.76
C PHE A 22 4.93 13.33 1.17
N GLU A 23 5.13 13.00 2.44
CA GLU A 23 4.83 11.68 3.00
C GLU A 23 4.04 11.83 4.30
N THR A 24 3.11 10.90 4.50
CA THR A 24 2.31 10.78 5.72
C THR A 24 2.34 9.32 6.15
N SER A 25 2.02 9.06 7.42
CA SER A 25 1.95 7.69 7.92
C SER A 25 1.01 6.79 7.12
N ASP A 26 -0.09 7.35 6.59
CA ASP A 26 -1.01 6.62 5.73
C ASP A 26 -0.41 6.37 4.35
N LEU A 27 0.17 7.39 3.70
CA LEU A 27 0.82 7.19 2.40
C LEU A 27 1.94 6.14 2.50
N SER A 28 2.80 6.21 3.52
CA SER A 28 3.85 5.23 3.77
C SER A 28 3.29 3.82 3.98
N LEU A 29 2.16 3.67 4.70
CA LEU A 29 1.50 2.36 4.88
C LEU A 29 1.07 1.73 3.53
N PHE A 30 0.75 2.55 2.53
CA PHE A 30 0.36 2.09 1.20
C PHE A 30 1.54 2.07 0.19
N GLU A 31 2.77 2.30 0.65
CA GLU A 31 3.98 2.44 -0.19
C GLU A 31 3.80 3.58 -1.21
N LEU A 32 3.33 4.73 -0.73
CA LEU A 32 3.04 5.92 -1.53
C LEU A 32 3.76 7.16 -1.00
N ARG A 33 4.05 8.08 -1.92
CA ARG A 33 4.57 9.42 -1.66
C ARG A 33 3.87 10.45 -2.53
N HIS A 34 4.08 11.73 -2.21
CA HIS A 34 3.38 12.89 -2.76
C HIS A 34 1.87 12.93 -2.48
N ARG A 35 1.22 14.02 -2.88
CA ARG A 35 -0.21 14.26 -2.63
C ARG A 35 -1.10 13.39 -3.52
N VAL A 36 -1.12 12.09 -3.24
CA VAL A 36 -1.99 11.12 -3.90
C VAL A 36 -3.45 11.44 -3.56
N LYS A 37 -4.31 11.32 -4.56
CA LYS A 37 -5.78 11.45 -4.46
C LYS A 37 -6.45 10.08 -4.47
N SER A 38 -6.02 9.21 -5.38
CA SER A 38 -6.53 7.84 -5.45
C SER A 38 -5.51 6.90 -6.10
N VAL A 39 -5.61 5.63 -5.73
CA VAL A 39 -4.84 4.55 -6.36
C VAL A 39 -5.81 3.46 -6.78
N HIS A 40 -5.78 3.14 -8.06
CA HIS A 40 -6.49 2.01 -8.64
C HIS A 40 -5.50 0.87 -8.82
N THR A 41 -5.71 -0.23 -8.08
CA THR A 41 -4.81 -1.38 -8.09
C THR A 41 -5.50 -2.53 -8.81
N ALA A 42 -4.75 -3.20 -9.69
CA ALA A 42 -5.12 -4.49 -10.27
C ALA A 42 -4.06 -5.53 -9.90
N VAL A 43 -4.46 -6.58 -9.19
CA VAL A 43 -3.63 -7.74 -8.85
C VAL A 43 -4.02 -8.89 -9.76
N TYR A 44 -3.07 -9.36 -10.56
CA TYR A 44 -3.20 -10.50 -11.46
C TYR A 44 -2.62 -11.74 -10.76
N TYR A 45 -3.42 -12.82 -10.73
CA TYR A 45 -3.04 -14.14 -10.23
C TYR A 45 -2.69 -15.08 -11.38
N ASN A 46 -2.13 -16.26 -11.08
CA ASN A 46 -1.66 -17.24 -12.07
C ASN A 46 -0.66 -16.65 -13.07
N VAL A 47 0.28 -15.88 -12.53
CA VAL A 47 1.30 -15.21 -13.32
C VAL A 47 2.42 -16.19 -13.64
N VAL A 48 2.83 -16.24 -14.90
CA VAL A 48 3.98 -17.04 -15.36
C VAL A 48 5.10 -16.09 -15.77
N PRO A 49 6.19 -16.00 -14.99
CA PRO A 49 7.35 -15.22 -15.38
C PRO A 49 8.07 -15.89 -16.56
N GLY A 50 8.32 -15.13 -17.62
CA GLY A 50 9.29 -15.44 -18.66
C GLY A 50 10.65 -14.78 -18.35
N GLY A 51 11.56 -14.76 -19.32
CA GLY A 51 12.86 -14.10 -19.18
C GLY A 51 12.72 -12.61 -18.84
N ASP A 52 12.23 -11.82 -19.82
CA ASP A 52 12.00 -10.38 -19.64
C ASP A 52 10.51 -9.99 -19.56
N SER A 53 9.62 -10.95 -19.81
CA SER A 53 8.18 -10.74 -19.86
C SER A 53 7.45 -11.43 -18.72
N VAL A 54 6.26 -10.92 -18.40
CA VAL A 54 5.36 -11.54 -17.44
C VAL A 54 4.06 -11.83 -18.16
N ALA A 55 3.76 -13.11 -18.37
CA ALA A 55 2.47 -13.52 -18.91
C ALA A 55 1.43 -13.44 -17.80
N VAL A 56 0.37 -12.68 -18.04
CA VAL A 56 -0.75 -12.52 -17.11
C VAL A 56 -2.01 -13.13 -17.70
N ASP A 57 -2.76 -13.88 -16.89
CA ASP A 57 -4.12 -14.26 -17.23
C ASP A 57 -5.06 -13.09 -16.90
N THR A 58 -5.65 -12.49 -17.94
CA THR A 58 -6.58 -11.37 -17.79
C THR A 58 -8.03 -11.80 -17.60
N THR A 59 -8.29 -13.12 -17.51
CA THR A 59 -9.63 -13.63 -17.21
C THR A 59 -10.11 -13.04 -15.88
N ALA A 60 -11.32 -12.45 -15.85
CA ALA A 60 -11.79 -11.63 -14.73
C ALA A 60 -11.70 -12.32 -13.34
N ARG A 61 -11.82 -13.65 -13.28
CA ARG A 61 -11.67 -14.42 -12.03
C ARG A 61 -10.26 -14.40 -11.43
N ASN A 62 -9.24 -14.07 -12.24
CA ASN A 62 -7.83 -14.05 -11.87
C ASN A 62 -7.31 -12.61 -11.69
N VAL A 63 -8.22 -11.61 -11.63
CA VAL A 63 -7.88 -10.21 -11.44
C VAL A 63 -8.70 -9.63 -10.29
N VAL A 64 -8.02 -9.18 -9.24
CA VAL A 64 -8.65 -8.43 -8.15
C VAL A 64 -8.37 -6.95 -8.34
N LYS A 65 -9.43 -6.14 -8.36
CA LYS A 65 -9.32 -4.68 -8.50
C LYS A 65 -9.75 -3.98 -7.22
N THR A 66 -8.93 -3.05 -6.75
CA THR A 66 -9.23 -2.23 -5.57
C THR A 66 -9.00 -0.75 -5.88
N VAL A 67 -9.71 0.11 -5.15
CA VAL A 67 -9.50 1.55 -5.21
C VAL A 67 -9.43 2.09 -3.79
N VAL A 68 -8.39 2.87 -3.51
CA VAL A 68 -8.22 3.59 -2.25
C VAL A 68 -8.14 5.10 -2.54
N TYR A 69 -8.58 5.91 -1.58
CA TYR A 69 -8.66 7.36 -1.71
C TYR A 69 -7.92 8.03 -0.56
N PHE A 70 -7.38 9.21 -0.84
CA PHE A 70 -6.66 10.03 0.13
C PHE A 70 -7.12 11.48 0.06
N ASP A 71 -7.21 12.14 1.21
CA ASP A 71 -7.51 13.57 1.29
C ASP A 71 -6.29 14.44 0.90
N GLU A 72 -6.47 15.76 0.82
CA GLU A 72 -5.38 16.69 0.46
C GLU A 72 -4.23 16.69 1.49
N LEU A 73 -4.50 16.22 2.72
CA LEU A 73 -3.53 16.08 3.80
C LEU A 73 -2.85 14.71 3.79
N GLY A 74 -3.13 13.84 2.81
CA GLY A 74 -2.51 12.53 2.68
C GLY A 74 -3.08 11.47 3.63
N ASN A 75 -4.25 11.69 4.25
CA ASN A 75 -4.90 10.67 5.06
C ASN A 75 -5.72 9.75 4.18
N TYR A 76 -5.67 8.45 4.45
CA TYR A 76 -6.58 7.47 3.89
C TYR A 76 -8.02 7.83 4.24
N VAL A 77 -8.89 7.83 3.22
CA VAL A 77 -10.31 8.12 3.32
C VAL A 77 -11.07 6.80 3.38
N PRO A 78 -11.58 6.36 4.55
CA PRO A 78 -12.32 5.11 4.67
C PRO A 78 -13.63 5.19 3.89
N ARG A 79 -14.03 4.08 3.28
CA ARG A 79 -15.36 3.92 2.69
C ARG A 79 -16.45 3.99 3.76
N ARG A 80 -17.69 4.16 3.34
CA ARG A 80 -18.87 4.28 4.24
C ARG A 80 -18.96 3.14 5.27
N ASP A 81 -18.59 1.95 4.81
CA ASP A 81 -18.58 0.67 5.52
C ASP A 81 -17.29 0.40 6.29
N GLU A 82 -16.23 1.19 6.10
CA GLU A 82 -14.94 0.96 6.74
C GLU A 82 -14.81 1.77 8.03
N ARG A 83 -14.07 1.24 9.00
CA ARG A 83 -13.71 1.98 10.22
C ARG A 83 -12.22 1.88 10.46
N VAL A 84 -11.61 3.02 10.79
CA VAL A 84 -10.19 3.11 11.07
C VAL A 84 -9.99 3.64 12.48
N LYS A 85 -9.11 3.00 13.25
CA LYS A 85 -8.61 3.51 14.54
C LYS A 85 -7.16 3.91 14.37
N ARG A 86 -6.78 5.02 15.00
CA ARG A 86 -5.42 5.56 14.98
C ARG A 86 -4.80 5.59 16.38
N ASP A 87 -3.47 5.59 16.44
CA ASP A 87 -2.73 5.91 17.66
C ASP A 87 -2.56 7.42 17.85
N SER A 88 -1.87 7.83 18.92
CA SER A 88 -1.58 9.24 19.23
C SER A 88 -0.68 9.93 18.20
N GLN A 89 -0.01 9.18 17.33
CA GLN A 89 0.83 9.68 16.25
C GLN A 89 0.05 9.74 14.92
N GLY A 90 -1.25 9.45 14.94
CA GLY A 90 -2.11 9.47 13.77
C GLY A 90 -1.97 8.25 12.85
N ARG A 91 -1.16 7.23 13.21
CA ARG A 91 -0.97 6.03 12.37
C ARG A 91 -2.15 5.09 12.52
N ILE A 92 -2.54 4.41 11.43
CA ILE A 92 -3.58 3.39 11.49
C ILE A 92 -3.10 2.21 12.34
N VAL A 93 -3.89 1.83 13.35
CA VAL A 93 -3.65 0.66 14.21
C VAL A 93 -4.77 -0.38 14.11
N ARG A 94 -5.89 -0.02 13.48
CA ARG A 94 -6.97 -0.96 13.19
C ARG A 94 -7.78 -0.50 11.99
N TRP A 95 -8.12 -1.44 11.13
CA TRP A 95 -9.02 -1.27 9.99
C TRP A 95 -10.09 -2.36 10.02
N GLU A 96 -11.35 -2.00 9.80
CA GLU A 96 -12.49 -2.92 9.79
C GLU A 96 -13.34 -2.71 8.54
N ASP A 97 -13.64 -3.76 7.79
CA ASP A 97 -14.75 -3.77 6.82
C ASP A 97 -16.05 -4.13 7.54
N ARG A 98 -17.09 -3.27 7.47
CA ARG A 98 -18.40 -3.52 8.09
C ARG A 98 -19.52 -3.80 7.09
N ARG A 99 -19.25 -4.10 5.82
CA ARG A 99 -20.31 -4.51 4.85
C ARG A 99 -21.19 -5.62 5.43
N PRO A 100 -22.50 -5.64 5.14
CA PRO A 100 -23.35 -6.74 5.58
C PRO A 100 -22.80 -8.08 5.09
N ASN A 101 -22.78 -9.11 5.96
CA ASN A 101 -22.41 -10.46 5.53
C ASN A 101 -23.37 -10.91 4.42
N LEU A 102 -22.84 -11.49 3.35
CA LEU A 102 -23.67 -12.06 2.30
C LEU A 102 -24.50 -13.20 2.89
N ARG A 103 -25.82 -13.00 2.96
CA ARG A 103 -26.76 -13.96 3.52
C ARG A 103 -26.65 -15.26 2.72
N ARG A 104 -26.32 -16.37 3.39
CA ARG A 104 -26.22 -17.75 2.84
C ARG A 104 -24.94 -18.11 2.07
N VAL A 105 -23.91 -17.26 2.05
CA VAL A 105 -22.65 -17.61 1.35
C VAL A 105 -21.67 -18.35 2.26
N HIS A 106 -21.54 -18.03 3.55
CA HIS A 106 -20.72 -18.82 4.48
C HIS A 106 -21.10 -18.58 5.96
N GLY A 107 -21.05 -19.63 6.77
CA GLY A 107 -21.12 -19.53 8.24
C GLY A 107 -19.80 -19.02 8.80
N GLY A 108 -19.80 -17.81 9.36
CA GLY A 108 -18.78 -17.41 10.32
C GLY A 108 -17.47 -16.81 9.80
N PHE A 109 -17.32 -16.48 8.51
CA PHE A 109 -16.22 -15.60 8.12
C PHE A 109 -16.50 -14.19 8.65
N LEU A 110 -15.73 -13.81 9.66
CA LEU A 110 -15.64 -12.45 10.18
C LEU A 110 -15.15 -11.56 9.06
N LYS A 111 -15.90 -10.49 8.79
CA LYS A 111 -15.48 -9.39 7.93
C LYS A 111 -14.04 -9.00 8.27
N ASP A 112 -13.24 -8.70 7.26
CA ASP A 112 -11.82 -8.47 7.42
C ASP A 112 -11.56 -7.36 8.44
N THR A 113 -10.90 -7.76 9.53
CA THR A 113 -10.43 -6.85 10.57
C THR A 113 -8.94 -7.04 10.66
N LEU A 114 -8.22 -5.97 10.34
CA LEU A 114 -6.77 -5.93 10.43
C LEU A 114 -6.38 -5.03 11.59
N THR A 115 -5.52 -5.53 12.45
CA THR A 115 -4.85 -4.72 13.48
C THR A 115 -3.39 -4.58 13.11
N TYR A 116 -2.85 -3.38 13.31
CA TYR A 116 -1.47 -3.04 13.00
C TYR A 116 -0.75 -2.61 14.27
N ARG A 117 0.46 -3.15 14.45
CA ARG A 117 1.40 -2.73 15.47
C ARG A 117 2.67 -2.24 14.77
N HIS A 118 2.95 -0.96 14.93
CA HIS A 118 4.16 -0.32 14.42
C HIS A 118 5.30 -0.60 15.38
N VAL A 119 6.14 -1.59 15.05
CA VAL A 119 7.21 -2.08 15.94
C VAL A 119 8.43 -1.16 15.88
N SER A 120 8.78 -0.72 14.68
CA SER A 120 9.83 0.26 14.39
C SER A 120 9.46 1.05 13.12
N PRO A 121 10.23 2.07 12.72
CA PRO A 121 9.96 2.81 11.48
C PRO A 121 9.85 1.93 10.23
N ASN A 122 10.61 0.83 10.19
CA ASN A 122 10.71 -0.08 9.05
C ASN A 122 10.03 -1.44 9.28
N VAL A 123 9.40 -1.67 10.44
CA VAL A 123 8.80 -2.97 10.76
C VAL A 123 7.39 -2.79 11.28
N MET A 124 6.45 -3.40 10.57
CA MET A 124 5.04 -3.45 10.95
C MET A 124 4.61 -4.89 11.15
N GLN A 125 3.95 -5.12 12.28
CA GLN A 125 3.21 -6.33 12.52
C GLN A 125 1.74 -6.09 12.16
N SER A 126 1.14 -6.99 11.41
CA SER A 126 -0.32 -7.03 11.19
C SER A 126 -0.89 -8.36 11.67
N SER A 127 -2.17 -8.35 12.05
CA SER A 127 -2.91 -9.57 12.37
C SER A 127 -4.38 -9.43 12.01
N GLY A 128 -4.97 -10.52 11.56
CA GLY A 128 -6.36 -10.58 11.14
C GLY A 128 -6.67 -11.92 10.48
N MET A 129 -7.95 -12.29 10.43
CA MET A 129 -8.43 -13.50 9.75
C MET A 129 -7.79 -14.83 10.20
N GLY A 130 -7.17 -14.88 11.39
CA GLY A 130 -6.49 -16.08 11.88
C GLY A 130 -4.99 -16.15 11.56
N ASP A 131 -4.45 -15.12 10.91
CA ASP A 131 -3.03 -15.02 10.57
C ASP A 131 -2.38 -13.80 11.24
N TYR A 132 -1.07 -13.90 11.36
CA TYR A 132 -0.17 -12.83 11.74
C TYR A 132 0.83 -12.61 10.61
N ALA A 133 1.21 -11.36 10.34
CA ALA A 133 2.26 -11.05 9.40
C ALA A 133 3.26 -10.02 9.94
N ILE A 134 4.53 -10.17 9.57
CA ILE A 134 5.56 -9.14 9.67
C ILE A 134 5.83 -8.60 8.28
N THR A 135 5.78 -7.29 8.14
CA THR A 135 6.17 -6.54 6.95
C THR A 135 7.39 -5.70 7.27
N VAL A 136 8.41 -5.81 6.42
CA VAL A 136 9.65 -5.03 6.51
C VAL A 136 9.71 -4.07 5.33
N TYR A 137 10.00 -2.81 5.64
CA TYR A 137 10.11 -1.72 4.68
C TYR A 137 11.57 -1.27 4.53
N ASP A 138 11.96 -0.83 3.35
CA ASP A 138 13.21 -0.06 3.17
C ASP A 138 13.02 1.41 3.59
N ASP A 139 14.06 2.22 3.40
CA ASP A 139 14.06 3.66 3.71
C ASP A 139 13.13 4.47 2.81
N ASP A 140 12.75 3.91 1.65
CA ASP A 140 11.81 4.48 0.69
C ASP A 140 10.35 4.04 0.97
N HIS A 141 10.13 3.37 2.10
CA HIS A 141 8.86 2.77 2.53
C HIS A 141 8.28 1.75 1.53
N ARG A 142 9.14 1.03 0.80
CA ARG A 142 8.75 -0.10 -0.04
C ARG A 142 8.84 -1.39 0.75
N VAL A 143 7.91 -2.31 0.52
CA VAL A 143 7.97 -3.63 1.17
C VAL A 143 9.07 -4.48 0.55
N VAL A 144 10.16 -4.71 1.29
CA VAL A 144 11.27 -5.57 0.85
C VAL A 144 11.07 -7.03 1.23
N GLY A 145 10.22 -7.29 2.23
CA GLY A 145 9.86 -8.65 2.62
C GLY A 145 8.63 -8.65 3.51
N GLN A 146 7.82 -9.69 3.36
CA GLN A 146 6.74 -9.98 4.29
C GLN A 146 6.70 -11.47 4.57
N TYR A 147 6.50 -11.81 5.84
CA TYR A 147 6.32 -13.18 6.33
C TYR A 147 4.97 -13.27 7.04
N THR A 148 4.26 -14.36 6.82
CA THR A 148 2.96 -14.64 7.41
C THR A 148 2.99 -16.02 8.05
N ASP A 149 2.55 -16.07 9.31
CA ASP A 149 2.44 -17.28 10.11
C ASP A 149 1.00 -17.42 10.58
N PRO A 150 0.36 -18.58 10.33
CA PRO A 150 -0.98 -18.83 10.83
C PRO A 150 -0.97 -19.01 12.34
N ILE A 151 -2.00 -18.48 13.02
CA ILE A 151 -2.13 -18.54 14.49
C ILE A 151 -2.42 -19.98 14.95
N ALA A 152 -3.03 -20.80 14.09
CA ALA A 152 -3.20 -22.23 14.28
C ALA A 152 -2.41 -22.99 13.20
N ALA A 153 -2.33 -24.32 13.30
CA ALA A 153 -1.68 -25.12 12.25
C ALA A 153 -2.24 -24.78 10.87
N GLY A 154 -1.38 -24.31 9.97
CA GLY A 154 -1.77 -23.80 8.65
C GLY A 154 -0.57 -23.57 7.76
N GLU A 155 -0.81 -22.93 6.63
CA GLU A 155 0.21 -22.63 5.63
C GLU A 155 1.01 -21.37 5.99
N GLN A 156 2.32 -21.53 6.18
CA GLN A 156 3.24 -20.39 6.30
C GLN A 156 3.49 -19.80 4.92
N SER A 157 3.59 -18.47 4.85
CA SER A 157 3.82 -17.77 3.59
C SER A 157 4.90 -16.71 3.74
N ALA A 158 5.71 -16.53 2.72
CA ALA A 158 6.65 -15.42 2.59
C ALA A 158 6.51 -14.78 1.20
N VAL A 159 6.75 -13.48 1.12
CA VAL A 159 6.72 -12.75 -0.15
C VAL A 159 7.92 -11.83 -0.28
N PHE A 160 8.50 -11.85 -1.48
CA PHE A 160 9.51 -10.92 -1.93
C PHE A 160 8.98 -10.13 -3.12
N ASN A 161 9.30 -8.84 -3.18
CA ASN A 161 8.79 -7.94 -4.19
C ASN A 161 9.89 -7.47 -5.14
N LEU A 162 9.58 -7.50 -6.44
CA LEU A 162 10.38 -6.95 -7.51
C LEU A 162 9.61 -5.76 -8.10
N TYR A 163 10.09 -4.55 -7.83
CA TYR A 163 9.53 -3.30 -8.37
C TYR A 163 10.02 -3.14 -9.81
N ARG A 164 9.09 -3.17 -10.77
CA ARG A 164 9.40 -3.24 -12.21
C ARG A 164 9.28 -1.89 -12.91
N SER A 165 8.38 -1.04 -12.44
CA SER A 165 8.20 0.31 -12.99
C SER A 165 7.69 1.28 -11.94
N GLU A 166 7.95 2.56 -12.18
CA GLU A 166 7.58 3.68 -11.33
C GLU A 166 6.99 4.81 -12.18
N ASP A 167 6.22 5.70 -11.58
CA ASP A 167 5.82 6.94 -12.22
C ASP A 167 6.83 8.07 -11.98
N LYS A 168 6.55 9.26 -12.52
CA LYS A 168 7.40 10.45 -12.39
C LYS A 168 7.60 10.93 -10.94
N HIS A 169 6.83 10.41 -9.99
CA HIS A 169 6.88 10.74 -8.58
C HIS A 169 7.61 9.67 -7.76
N GLY A 170 8.22 8.67 -8.40
CA GLY A 170 8.93 7.57 -7.73
C GLY A 170 8.00 6.56 -7.04
N ASN A 171 6.69 6.66 -7.27
CA ASN A 171 5.74 5.66 -6.80
C ASN A 171 5.73 4.49 -7.77
N TRP A 172 5.84 3.28 -7.26
CA TRP A 172 5.81 2.09 -8.12
C TRP A 172 4.44 1.91 -8.79
N THR A 173 4.48 1.53 -10.06
CA THR A 173 3.31 1.29 -10.91
C THR A 173 3.18 -0.16 -11.35
N GLU A 174 4.25 -0.94 -11.30
CA GLU A 174 4.24 -2.39 -11.51
C GLU A 174 5.14 -3.11 -10.51
N ARG A 175 4.61 -4.15 -9.85
CA ARG A 175 5.33 -4.98 -8.89
C ARG A 175 5.03 -6.44 -9.13
N LEU A 176 6.08 -7.26 -9.30
CA LEU A 176 5.98 -8.72 -9.29
C LEU A 176 6.27 -9.20 -7.88
N SER A 177 5.32 -9.90 -7.27
CA SER A 177 5.48 -10.51 -5.96
C SER A 177 5.67 -12.01 -6.10
N VAL A 178 6.75 -12.52 -5.50
CA VAL A 178 7.11 -13.95 -5.48
C VAL A 178 6.71 -14.49 -4.12
N TRP A 179 5.69 -15.34 -4.11
CA TRP A 179 5.16 -15.97 -2.90
C TRP A 179 5.77 -17.35 -2.75
N THR A 180 6.26 -17.66 -1.56
CA THR A 180 6.60 -19.03 -1.16
C THR A 180 5.64 -19.44 -0.06
N THR A 181 4.92 -20.53 -0.26
CA THR A 181 3.99 -21.06 0.72
C THR A 181 4.39 -22.48 1.14
N GLN A 182 4.19 -22.82 2.40
CA GLN A 182 4.56 -24.12 2.94
C GLN A 182 3.54 -24.58 3.98
N ALA A 183 2.76 -25.61 3.61
CA ALA A 183 1.92 -26.33 4.55
C ALA A 183 2.75 -27.32 5.39
N PRO A 184 2.29 -27.69 6.61
CA PRO A 184 3.01 -28.64 7.47
C PRO A 184 3.22 -29.99 6.77
N GLY A 185 4.47 -30.43 6.66
CA GLY A 185 4.84 -31.69 6.01
C GLY A 185 4.80 -31.67 4.47
N ALA A 186 4.43 -30.55 3.84
CA ALA A 186 4.44 -30.38 2.39
C ALA A 186 5.77 -29.77 1.90
N ARG A 187 6.05 -29.96 0.60
CA ARG A 187 7.13 -29.23 -0.07
C ARG A 187 6.73 -27.76 -0.24
N PRO A 188 7.67 -26.81 -0.15
CA PRO A 188 7.39 -25.42 -0.48
C PRO A 188 6.86 -25.27 -1.91
N HIS A 189 5.87 -24.41 -2.08
CA HIS A 189 5.28 -24.05 -3.36
C HIS A 189 5.60 -22.58 -3.66
N VAL A 190 5.97 -22.29 -4.90
CA VAL A 190 6.25 -20.93 -5.36
C VAL A 190 5.15 -20.48 -6.31
N SER A 191 4.60 -19.30 -6.06
CA SER A 191 3.61 -18.66 -6.94
C SER A 191 3.91 -17.19 -7.13
N TYR A 192 3.27 -16.58 -8.13
CA TYR A 192 3.54 -15.22 -8.54
C TYR A 192 2.24 -14.43 -8.66
N THR A 193 2.31 -13.16 -8.28
CA THR A 193 1.27 -12.17 -8.58
C THR A 193 1.89 -10.93 -9.17
N LEU A 194 1.25 -10.35 -10.18
CA LEU A 194 1.64 -9.07 -10.75
C LEU A 194 0.65 -8.01 -10.27
N THR A 195 1.15 -6.93 -9.69
CA THR A 195 0.33 -5.81 -9.25
C THR A 195 0.61 -4.61 -10.13
N ARG A 196 -0.43 -3.97 -10.64
CA ARG A 196 -0.35 -2.71 -11.38
C ARG A 196 -1.17 -1.63 -10.70
N ARG A 197 -0.62 -0.41 -10.65
CA ARG A 197 -1.26 0.76 -10.05
C ARG A 197 -1.43 1.87 -11.09
N ASP A 198 -2.62 2.46 -11.13
CA ASP A 198 -2.85 3.79 -11.71
C ASP A 198 -3.04 4.78 -10.56
N ILE A 199 -2.15 5.76 -10.46
CA ILE A 199 -2.07 6.71 -9.34
C ILE A 199 -2.51 8.08 -9.84
N LYS A 200 -3.51 8.66 -9.17
CA LYS A 200 -3.95 10.03 -9.41
C LYS A 200 -3.53 10.90 -8.26
N TYR A 201 -3.07 12.11 -8.57
CA TYR A 201 -2.59 13.10 -7.60
C TYR A 201 -3.58 14.25 -7.50
N HIS A 202 -3.59 14.92 -6.35
CA HIS A 202 -4.25 16.21 -6.23
C HIS A 202 -3.49 17.23 -7.08
N ASN A 203 -4.23 18.08 -7.80
CA ASN A 203 -3.62 19.20 -8.49
C ASN A 203 -2.98 20.11 -7.43
N ARG A 204 -1.76 20.59 -7.68
CA ARG A 204 -1.25 21.72 -6.89
C ARG A 204 -2.23 22.87 -7.11
N LYS A 205 -2.83 23.37 -6.03
CA LYS A 205 -3.40 24.71 -6.09
C LYS A 205 -2.21 25.64 -6.41
N PRO A 206 -2.36 26.53 -7.41
CA PRO A 206 -1.35 27.54 -7.69
C PRO A 206 -1.10 28.40 -6.45
#